data_AF-A0A8S3Q6V7-F1
#
_entry.id   AF-A0A8S3Q6V7-F1
#
_cell.length_a   1.000
_cell.length_b   1.000
_cell.length_c   1.000
_cell.angle_alpha   90.00
_cell.angle_beta   90.00
_cell.angle_gamma   90.00
#
_symmetry.space_group_name_H-M   'P 1'
#
loop_
_entity.id
_entity.type
_entity.pdbx_description
1 polymer ?
#
loop_
_entity_poly.entity_id
_entity_poly.type
_entity_poly.pdbx_seq_one_letter_code
_entity_poly.pdbx_strand_id
1 'polypeptide(L)'
;MVATAVILSGETFARLSHFAEILSLKFIGSTQFYSLQKDIAIPAIDRYYTMQRDVILQQLHGKQLILGGDGRCDSPGFSAKYCTYTFMDSATGVIPDFSLVQVSETTSSNKMELIGFQRSLASIEAADLTVGVVVTDRHVQIRKAMATDHSDKKHQFDVWHLSKSIKKKILAIKPKKLLNEVKPWIPSICNHIWYCSRQADGDSDKLEETWRSLLCHISNRHTFPGKIVTQCGHPPLSPDDIRKKKWLKQDSQAYAALEKVVTDKLILRDIRQLDFLPHRSIRNISLHDAEILS
;
A
#
# COMPACT_ATOMS: atom_id res chain seq x y z
N MET A 1 30.89 -18.69 -10.77
CA MET A 1 30.15 -17.71 -11.59
C MET A 1 28.73 -18.18 -11.93
N VAL A 2 28.54 -19.31 -12.62
CA VAL A 2 27.19 -19.80 -12.99
C VAL A 2 26.28 -19.96 -11.77
N ALA A 3 26.69 -20.70 -10.73
CA ALA A 3 25.87 -20.92 -9.53
C ALA A 3 25.39 -19.62 -8.86
N THR A 4 26.26 -18.60 -8.81
CA THR A 4 25.94 -17.26 -8.29
C THR A 4 24.98 -16.52 -9.22
N ALA A 5 25.25 -16.51 -10.53
CA ALA A 5 24.41 -15.85 -11.52
C ALA A 5 22.97 -16.38 -11.51
N VAL A 6 22.80 -17.70 -11.34
CA VAL A 6 21.48 -18.34 -11.23
C VAL A 6 20.66 -17.77 -10.06
N ILE A 7 21.27 -17.61 -8.88
CA ILE A 7 20.57 -17.03 -7.71
C ILE A 7 20.20 -15.57 -7.98
N LEU A 8 21.18 -14.79 -8.46
CA LEU A 8 21.00 -13.35 -8.63
C LEU A 8 19.98 -13.01 -9.73
N SER A 9 19.79 -13.90 -10.72
CA SER A 9 18.75 -13.74 -11.74
C SER A 9 17.39 -14.31 -11.33
N GLY A 10 17.26 -14.92 -10.14
CA GLY A 10 16.03 -15.58 -9.70
C GLY A 10 15.69 -16.86 -10.47
N GLU A 11 16.68 -17.47 -11.13
CA GLU A 11 16.52 -18.72 -11.86
C GLU A 11 16.75 -19.94 -10.94
N THR A 12 16.39 -21.12 -11.43
CA THR A 12 16.59 -22.38 -10.69
C THR A 12 17.59 -23.29 -11.38
N PHE A 13 18.27 -24.13 -10.59
CA PHE A 13 19.15 -25.16 -11.13
C PHE A 13 18.44 -26.03 -12.17
N ALA A 14 17.22 -26.49 -11.87
CA ALA A 14 16.46 -27.37 -12.74
C ALA A 14 16.20 -26.72 -14.12
N ARG A 15 15.80 -25.43 -14.14
CA ARG A 15 15.54 -24.71 -15.40
C ARG A 15 16.80 -24.58 -16.25
N LEU A 16 17.92 -24.20 -15.65
CA LEU A 16 19.16 -23.98 -16.42
C LEU A 16 19.88 -25.28 -16.78
N SER A 17 19.81 -26.30 -15.93
CA SER A 17 20.33 -27.63 -16.25
C SER A 17 19.57 -28.23 -17.44
N HIS A 18 18.24 -28.09 -17.46
CA HIS A 18 17.42 -28.58 -18.57
C HIS A 18 17.67 -27.79 -19.87
N PHE A 19 17.83 -26.47 -19.77
CA PHE A 19 18.22 -25.64 -20.91
C PHE A 19 19.58 -26.07 -21.51
N ALA A 20 20.58 -26.32 -20.67
CA ALA A 20 21.89 -26.79 -21.10
C ALA A 20 21.81 -28.18 -21.77
N GLU A 21 20.97 -29.06 -21.24
CA GLU A 21 20.71 -30.39 -21.80
C GLU A 21 20.13 -30.32 -23.22
N ILE A 22 19.11 -29.48 -23.46
CA ILE A 22 18.51 -29.28 -24.79
C ILE A 22 19.56 -28.82 -25.81
N LEU A 23 20.48 -27.95 -25.39
CA LEU A 23 21.55 -27.44 -26.23
C LEU A 23 22.80 -28.35 -26.27
N SER A 24 22.76 -29.52 -25.61
CA SER A 24 23.91 -30.43 -25.48
C SER A 24 25.17 -29.76 -24.90
N LEU A 25 24.99 -28.80 -23.99
CA LEU A 25 26.06 -28.10 -23.28
C LEU A 25 26.45 -28.85 -22.02
N LYS A 26 27.75 -28.89 -21.70
CA LYS A 26 28.22 -29.36 -20.40
C LYS A 26 27.78 -28.36 -19.32
N PHE A 27 27.12 -28.85 -18.29
CA PHE A 27 26.65 -28.05 -17.17
C PHE A 27 27.20 -28.57 -15.84
N ILE A 28 27.26 -27.69 -14.84
CA ILE A 28 27.72 -28.06 -13.49
C ILE A 28 26.72 -29.02 -12.83
N GLY A 29 27.23 -30.02 -12.12
CA GLY A 29 26.38 -30.96 -11.39
C GLY A 29 25.66 -30.29 -10.22
N SER A 30 24.50 -30.84 -9.83
CA SER A 30 23.65 -30.29 -8.75
C SER A 30 24.41 -30.17 -7.42
N THR A 31 25.16 -31.19 -7.02
CA THR A 31 25.96 -31.17 -5.78
C THR A 31 26.96 -30.02 -5.76
N GLN A 32 27.72 -29.85 -6.85
CA GLN A 32 28.70 -28.78 -6.97
C GLN A 32 28.01 -27.41 -7.01
N PHE A 33 26.88 -27.30 -7.72
CA PHE A 33 26.07 -26.09 -7.74
C PHE A 33 25.66 -25.65 -6.34
N TYR A 34 25.05 -26.54 -5.54
CA TYR A 34 24.58 -26.20 -4.20
C TYR A 34 25.72 -25.95 -3.21
N SER A 35 26.84 -26.67 -3.31
CA SER A 35 28.05 -26.36 -2.51
C SER A 35 28.58 -24.96 -2.83
N LEU A 36 28.69 -24.60 -4.11
CA LEU A 36 29.11 -23.24 -4.50
C LEU A 36 28.14 -22.16 -3.99
N GLN A 37 26.84 -22.44 -3.96
CA GLN A 37 25.86 -21.51 -3.38
C GLN A 37 26.08 -21.33 -1.87
N LYS A 38 26.14 -22.43 -1.14
CA LYS A 38 26.27 -22.46 0.32
C LYS A 38 27.59 -21.85 0.79
N ASP A 39 28.69 -22.24 0.16
CA ASP A 39 30.03 -21.96 0.68
C ASP A 39 30.60 -20.63 0.16
N ILE A 40 30.06 -20.10 -0.95
CA ILE A 40 30.58 -18.89 -1.61
C ILE A 40 29.49 -17.85 -1.85
N ALA A 41 28.44 -18.19 -2.60
CA ALA A 41 27.50 -17.17 -3.08
C ALA A 41 26.67 -16.53 -1.96
N ILE A 42 26.06 -17.35 -1.08
CA ILE A 42 25.23 -16.87 0.01
C ILE A 42 26.06 -16.04 1.01
N PRO A 43 27.24 -16.49 1.50
CA PRO A 43 28.08 -15.68 2.38
C PRO A 43 28.54 -14.36 1.76
N ALA A 44 28.78 -14.33 0.44
CA ALA A 44 29.15 -13.10 -0.26
C ALA A 44 27.97 -12.12 -0.35
N ILE A 45 26.77 -12.61 -0.67
CA ILE A 45 25.53 -11.82 -0.71
C ILE A 45 25.22 -11.25 0.67
N ASP A 46 25.27 -12.08 1.71
CA ASP A 46 24.98 -11.69 3.09
C ASP A 46 25.93 -10.59 3.59
N ARG A 47 27.22 -10.72 3.32
CA ARG A 47 28.22 -9.70 3.62
C ARG A 47 27.90 -8.38 2.92
N TYR A 48 27.63 -8.42 1.62
CA TYR A 48 27.35 -7.21 0.85
C TYR A 48 26.04 -6.55 1.28
N TYR A 49 25.01 -7.35 1.54
CA TYR A 49 23.75 -6.90 2.09
C TYR A 49 23.94 -6.21 3.45
N THR A 50 24.70 -6.82 4.37
CA THR A 50 24.99 -6.25 5.69
C THR A 50 25.70 -4.90 5.55
N MET A 51 26.72 -4.82 4.70
CA MET A 51 27.41 -3.55 4.44
C MET A 51 26.47 -2.47 3.88
N GLN A 52 25.59 -2.82 2.94
CA GLN A 52 24.61 -1.88 2.38
C GLN A 52 23.59 -1.44 3.44
N ARG A 53 23.13 -2.38 4.28
CA ARG A 53 22.21 -2.12 5.37
C ARG A 53 22.82 -1.14 6.36
N ASP A 54 24.08 -1.32 6.75
CA ASP A 54 24.77 -0.39 7.66
C ASP A 54 24.81 1.03 7.10
N VAL A 55 25.08 1.18 5.79
CA VAL A 55 25.05 2.49 5.12
C VAL A 55 23.65 3.10 5.14
N ILE A 56 22.60 2.30 4.90
CA ILE A 56 21.20 2.75 4.97
C ILE A 56 20.85 3.18 6.39
N LEU A 57 21.19 2.40 7.40
CA LEU A 57 20.92 2.72 8.80
C LEU A 57 21.60 4.03 9.21
N GLN A 58 22.88 4.22 8.83
CA GLN A 58 23.60 5.48 9.04
C GLN A 58 22.93 6.67 8.33
N GLN A 59 22.46 6.48 7.09
CA GLN A 59 21.75 7.52 6.34
C GLN A 59 20.44 7.94 7.03
N LEU A 60 19.78 7.00 7.73
CA LEU A 60 18.50 7.23 8.40
C LEU A 60 18.65 7.74 9.84
N HIS A 61 19.83 7.61 10.43
CA HIS A 61 20.07 8.00 11.81
C HIS A 61 19.79 9.50 12.04
N GLY A 62 19.19 9.81 13.21
CA GLY A 62 18.76 11.17 13.58
C GLY A 62 17.53 11.70 12.81
N LYS A 63 16.93 10.93 11.91
CA LYS A 63 15.69 11.31 11.21
C LYS A 63 14.47 10.65 11.86
N GLN A 64 13.35 11.35 11.85
CA GLN A 64 12.06 10.76 12.19
C GLN A 64 11.50 10.01 10.97
N LEU A 65 11.43 8.68 11.07
CA LEU A 65 11.06 7.81 9.95
C LEU A 65 9.56 7.68 9.76
N ILE A 66 9.17 7.52 8.49
CA ILE A 66 7.80 7.22 8.08
C ILE A 66 7.82 5.90 7.32
N LEU A 67 7.55 4.81 8.02
CA LEU A 67 7.71 3.47 7.49
C LEU A 67 6.42 2.98 6.82
N GLY A 68 6.49 2.61 5.55
CA GLY A 68 5.50 1.81 4.87
C GLY A 68 5.84 0.33 4.99
N GLY A 69 4.94 -0.48 5.54
CA GLY A 69 5.13 -1.91 5.76
C GLY A 69 4.16 -2.76 4.94
N ASP A 70 4.67 -3.78 4.24
CA ASP A 70 3.86 -4.75 3.49
C ASP A 70 4.42 -6.18 3.58
N GLY A 71 3.49 -7.14 3.57
CA GLY A 71 3.78 -8.57 3.65
C GLY A 71 3.49 -9.29 2.34
N ARG A 72 4.50 -9.96 1.78
CA ARG A 72 4.37 -10.74 0.55
C ARG A 72 4.58 -12.23 0.81
N CYS A 73 3.53 -13.03 0.60
CA CYS A 73 3.64 -14.48 0.64
C CYS A 73 4.07 -15.07 -0.72
N ASP A 74 4.75 -16.21 -0.69
CA ASP A 74 5.20 -16.94 -1.89
C ASP A 74 4.05 -17.61 -2.66
N SER A 75 2.98 -17.98 -1.97
CA SER A 75 1.75 -18.50 -2.58
C SER A 75 0.48 -18.01 -1.86
N PRO A 76 -0.69 -18.09 -2.51
CA PRO A 76 -1.95 -17.63 -1.91
C PRO A 76 -2.48 -18.53 -0.78
N GLY A 77 -2.94 -17.91 0.31
CA GLY A 77 -3.78 -18.58 1.30
C GLY A 77 -3.08 -19.68 2.11
N PHE A 78 -3.75 -20.82 2.28
CA PHE A 78 -3.31 -21.92 3.17
C PHE A 78 -2.07 -22.67 2.67
N SER A 79 -1.59 -22.42 1.45
CA SER A 79 -0.36 -23.05 0.93
C SER A 79 0.90 -22.21 1.13
N ALA A 80 0.77 -20.99 1.68
CA ALA A 80 1.90 -20.09 1.88
C ALA A 80 2.98 -20.74 2.76
N LYS A 81 4.20 -20.85 2.23
CA LYS A 81 5.33 -21.43 2.94
C LYS A 81 6.23 -20.35 3.50
N TYR A 82 6.36 -19.23 2.80
CA TYR A 82 7.20 -18.10 3.20
C TYR A 82 6.45 -16.79 3.07
N CYS A 83 6.70 -15.88 4.01
CA CYS A 83 6.26 -14.49 3.95
C CYS A 83 7.47 -13.58 4.13
N THR A 84 7.69 -12.66 3.21
CA THR A 84 8.64 -11.57 3.39
C THR A 84 7.87 -10.34 3.81
N TYR A 85 8.15 -9.83 5.01
CA TYR A 85 7.66 -8.53 5.46
C TYR A 85 8.74 -7.48 5.26
N THR A 86 8.42 -6.36 4.64
CA THR A 86 9.39 -5.31 4.29
C THR A 86 8.93 -3.97 4.84
N PHE A 87 9.85 -3.22 5.46
CA PHE A 87 9.65 -1.80 5.71
C PHE A 87 10.42 -0.96 4.70
N MET A 88 9.79 0.12 4.25
CA MET A 88 10.41 1.15 3.43
C MET A 88 10.19 2.51 4.07
N ASP A 89 11.24 3.32 4.19
CA ASP A 89 11.06 4.72 4.56
C ASP A 89 10.46 5.50 3.39
N SER A 90 9.27 6.07 3.59
CA SER A 90 8.49 6.74 2.55
C SER A 90 9.15 8.04 2.07
N ALA A 91 10.00 8.67 2.89
CA ALA A 91 10.66 9.92 2.53
C ALA A 91 11.83 9.71 1.56
N THR A 92 12.61 8.65 1.77
CA THR A 92 13.83 8.34 1.01
C THR A 92 13.66 7.21 -0.01
N GLY A 93 12.68 6.32 0.20
CA GLY A 93 12.45 5.12 -0.62
C GLY A 93 13.41 3.97 -0.32
N VAL A 94 14.25 4.07 0.72
CA VAL A 94 15.17 3.00 1.11
C VAL A 94 14.47 1.98 2.00
N ILE A 95 14.98 0.75 2.01
CA ILE A 95 14.47 -0.35 2.83
C ILE A 95 15.41 -0.54 4.02
N PRO A 96 15.07 -0.03 5.21
CA PRO A 96 15.89 -0.22 6.41
C PRO A 96 15.95 -1.69 6.87
N ASP A 97 14.86 -2.44 6.71
CA ASP A 97 14.81 -3.83 7.13
C ASP A 97 13.71 -4.62 6.42
N PHE A 98 13.91 -5.94 6.35
CA PHE A 98 12.89 -6.90 5.97
C PHE A 98 13.12 -8.22 6.73
N SER A 99 12.06 -8.99 6.91
CA SER A 99 12.10 -10.29 7.58
C SER A 99 11.44 -11.36 6.73
N LEU A 100 12.17 -12.46 6.49
CA LEU A 100 11.63 -13.68 5.90
C LEU A 100 11.16 -14.61 7.02
N VAL A 101 9.89 -14.98 6.99
CA VAL A 101 9.28 -15.88 7.97
C VAL A 101 8.77 -17.13 7.25
N GLN A 102 9.15 -18.30 7.75
CA GLN A 102 8.63 -19.57 7.25
C GLN A 102 7.40 -20.01 8.05
N VAL A 103 6.44 -20.66 7.38
CA VAL A 103 5.18 -21.09 8.01
C VAL A 103 5.39 -22.04 9.19
N SER A 104 6.48 -22.82 9.21
CA SER A 104 6.84 -23.72 10.32
C SER A 104 7.23 -22.99 11.60
N GLU A 105 7.60 -21.71 11.51
CA GLU A 105 7.83 -20.86 12.68
C GLU A 105 6.50 -20.34 13.26
N THR A 106 5.39 -20.57 12.54
CA THR A 106 4.07 -20.00 12.84
C THR A 106 2.98 -21.04 12.60
N THR A 107 1.72 -20.61 12.47
CA THR A 107 0.62 -21.51 12.09
C THR A 107 -0.18 -21.03 10.87
N SER A 108 0.11 -19.85 10.32
CA SER A 108 -0.64 -19.29 9.18
C SER A 108 0.06 -18.09 8.55
N SER A 109 -0.28 -17.76 7.30
CA SER A 109 0.23 -16.59 6.59
C SER A 109 0.02 -15.27 7.32
N ASN A 110 -1.18 -15.04 7.88
CA ASN A 110 -1.46 -13.84 8.67
C ASN A 110 -0.52 -13.70 9.89
N LYS A 111 -0.17 -14.82 10.55
CA LYS A 111 0.78 -14.80 11.66
C LYS A 111 2.21 -14.59 11.19
N MET A 112 2.58 -15.14 10.02
CA MET A 112 3.88 -14.85 9.42
C MET A 112 4.06 -13.37 9.16
N GLU A 113 3.02 -12.70 8.64
CA GLU A 113 3.03 -11.26 8.38
C GLU A 113 3.22 -10.46 9.67
N LEU A 114 2.48 -10.77 10.74
CA LEU A 114 2.64 -10.12 12.04
C LEU A 114 4.05 -10.34 12.60
N ILE A 115 4.58 -11.56 12.55
CA ILE A 115 5.92 -11.87 13.07
C ILE A 115 6.99 -11.13 12.25
N GLY A 116 6.85 -11.08 10.94
CA GLY A 116 7.75 -10.34 10.07
C GLY A 116 7.73 -8.84 10.37
N PHE A 117 6.54 -8.28 10.58
CA PHE A 117 6.36 -6.90 11.06
C PHE A 117 7.09 -6.65 12.39
N GLN A 118 6.84 -7.48 13.40
CA GLN A 118 7.42 -7.32 14.74
C GLN A 118 8.95 -7.45 14.71
N ARG A 119 9.48 -8.45 14.00
CA ARG A 119 10.93 -8.65 13.85
C ARG A 119 11.59 -7.46 13.18
N SER A 120 11.00 -7.00 12.07
CA SER A 120 11.59 -5.90 11.30
C SER A 120 11.53 -4.58 12.06
N LEU A 121 10.42 -4.31 12.75
CA LEU A 121 10.27 -3.08 13.54
C LEU A 121 11.25 -3.07 14.73
N ALA A 122 11.33 -4.17 15.48
CA ALA A 122 12.27 -4.30 16.59
C ALA A 122 13.74 -4.19 16.12
N SER A 123 14.06 -4.73 14.94
CA SER A 123 15.38 -4.63 14.32
C SER A 123 15.77 -3.18 13.98
N ILE A 124 14.81 -2.40 13.46
CA ILE A 124 14.98 -0.97 13.16
C ILE A 124 15.16 -0.16 14.44
N GLU A 125 14.34 -0.41 15.47
CA GLU A 125 14.43 0.28 16.75
C GLU A 125 15.73 -0.05 17.51
N ALA A 126 16.18 -1.31 17.44
CA ALA A 126 17.47 -1.73 18.00
C ALA A 126 18.68 -1.08 17.33
N ALA A 127 18.52 -0.58 16.11
CA ALA A 127 19.51 0.22 15.39
C ALA A 127 19.45 1.73 15.72
N ASP A 128 18.73 2.11 16.78
CA ASP A 128 18.59 3.49 17.26
C ASP A 128 17.98 4.44 16.22
N LEU A 129 17.01 3.93 15.45
CA LEU A 129 16.23 4.70 14.49
C LEU A 129 14.89 5.13 15.09
N THR A 130 14.57 6.42 14.98
CA THR A 130 13.31 6.97 15.51
C THR A 130 12.18 6.77 14.51
N VAL A 131 11.23 5.89 14.81
CA VAL A 131 10.03 5.65 13.98
C VAL A 131 8.87 6.51 14.49
N GLY A 132 8.42 7.49 13.71
CA GLY A 132 7.30 8.35 14.08
C GLY A 132 5.96 7.87 13.55
N VAL A 133 5.93 7.38 12.31
CA VAL A 133 4.71 6.97 11.60
C VAL A 133 4.92 5.61 10.98
N VAL A 134 3.90 4.75 11.12
CA VAL A 134 3.85 3.44 10.48
C VAL A 134 2.60 3.36 9.62
N VAL A 135 2.78 3.12 8.33
CA VAL A 135 1.72 2.94 7.33
C VAL A 135 1.65 1.47 6.98
N THR A 136 0.49 0.84 7.17
CA THR A 136 0.31 -0.59 6.88
C THR A 136 -0.98 -0.85 6.15
N ASP A 137 -1.13 -2.08 5.67
CA ASP A 137 -2.41 -2.61 5.28
C ASP A 137 -3.41 -2.69 6.44
N ARG A 138 -4.67 -2.99 6.10
CA ARG A 138 -5.76 -3.21 7.07
C ARG A 138 -5.69 -4.60 7.70
N HIS A 139 -4.47 -5.10 7.94
CA HIS A 139 -4.24 -6.39 8.60
C HIS A 139 -4.65 -6.30 10.07
N VAL A 140 -5.63 -7.12 10.47
CA VAL A 140 -6.30 -7.00 11.78
C VAL A 140 -5.32 -7.17 12.94
N GLN A 141 -4.35 -8.09 12.83
CA GLN A 141 -3.42 -8.34 13.92
C GLN A 141 -2.35 -7.25 14.05
N ILE A 142 -1.87 -6.70 12.92
CA ILE A 142 -0.92 -5.58 12.93
C ILE A 142 -1.60 -4.33 13.47
N ARG A 143 -2.85 -4.06 13.05
CA ARG A 143 -3.65 -2.98 13.64
C ARG A 143 -3.78 -3.12 15.16
N LYS A 144 -4.00 -4.34 15.66
CA LYS A 144 -4.06 -4.59 17.10
C LYS A 144 -2.71 -4.31 17.77
N ALA A 145 -1.61 -4.83 17.21
CA ALA A 145 -0.26 -4.60 17.72
C ALA A 145 0.12 -3.11 17.74
N MET A 146 -0.23 -2.35 16.69
CA MET A 146 -0.03 -0.89 16.66
C MET A 146 -0.80 -0.18 17.77
N ALA A 147 -2.04 -0.61 18.05
CA ALA A 147 -2.86 0.01 19.08
C ALA A 147 -2.42 -0.35 20.52
N THR A 148 -1.86 -1.54 20.74
CA THR A 148 -1.48 -2.01 22.09
C THR A 148 0.00 -1.83 22.40
N ASP A 149 0.86 -2.24 21.48
CA ASP A 149 2.30 -2.44 21.73
C ASP A 149 3.14 -1.27 21.20
N HIS A 150 2.60 -0.51 20.23
CA HIS A 150 3.29 0.61 19.57
C HIS A 150 2.42 1.88 19.53
N SER A 151 1.68 2.13 20.61
CA SER A 151 0.75 3.27 20.73
C SER A 151 1.45 4.64 20.77
N ASP A 152 2.77 4.65 20.98
CA ASP A 152 3.64 5.82 20.88
C ASP A 152 3.82 6.31 19.43
N LYS A 153 3.49 5.47 18.44
CA LYS A 153 3.68 5.75 17.01
C LYS A 153 2.34 6.06 16.34
N LYS A 154 2.34 6.99 15.39
CA LYS A 154 1.15 7.26 14.59
C LYS A 154 0.93 6.13 13.59
N HIS A 155 -0.16 5.38 13.75
CA HIS A 155 -0.56 4.33 12.81
C HIS A 155 -1.48 4.87 11.72
N GLN A 156 -1.20 4.51 10.47
CA GLN A 156 -2.04 4.82 9.32
C GLN A 156 -2.26 3.65 8.40
N PHE A 157 -3.32 3.75 7.60
CA PHE A 157 -3.57 2.78 6.54
C PHE A 157 -2.99 3.21 5.19
N ASP A 158 -2.66 2.22 4.36
CA ASP A 158 -2.33 2.47 2.97
C ASP A 158 -3.58 2.94 2.19
N VAL A 159 -3.50 4.17 1.67
CA VAL A 159 -4.55 4.81 0.85
C VAL A 159 -4.85 4.01 -0.41
N TRP A 160 -3.85 3.40 -1.05
CA TRP A 160 -4.03 2.58 -2.24
C TRP A 160 -4.90 1.36 -1.93
N HIS A 161 -4.62 0.64 -0.83
CA HIS A 161 -5.41 -0.52 -0.42
C HIS A 161 -6.85 -0.13 -0.05
N LEU A 162 -7.06 1.03 0.58
CA LEU A 162 -8.42 1.53 0.85
C LEU A 162 -9.16 1.92 -0.44
N SER A 163 -8.51 2.66 -1.34
CA SER A 163 -9.05 3.06 -2.64
C SER A 163 -9.47 1.84 -3.48
N LYS A 164 -8.63 0.78 -3.51
CA LYS A 164 -8.95 -0.50 -4.15
C LYS A 164 -10.18 -1.17 -3.53
N SER A 165 -10.34 -1.07 -2.21
CA SER A 165 -11.47 -1.65 -1.49
C SER A 165 -12.78 -0.91 -1.74
N ILE A 166 -12.73 0.43 -1.81
CA ILE A 166 -13.86 1.29 -2.22
C ILE A 166 -14.27 0.95 -3.65
N LYS A 167 -13.31 0.87 -4.59
CA LYS A 167 -13.56 0.45 -5.97
C LYS A 167 -14.25 -0.91 -6.03
N LYS A 168 -13.82 -1.88 -5.24
CA LYS A 168 -14.46 -3.21 -5.16
C LYS A 168 -15.92 -3.12 -4.67
N LYS A 169 -16.21 -2.30 -3.66
CA LYS A 169 -17.58 -2.07 -3.18
C LYS A 169 -18.46 -1.43 -4.26
N ILE A 170 -17.94 -0.44 -5.00
CA ILE A 170 -18.67 0.18 -6.12
C ILE A 170 -18.97 -0.84 -7.21
N LEU A 171 -17.98 -1.64 -7.61
CA LEU A 171 -18.16 -2.69 -8.63
C LEU A 171 -19.16 -3.79 -8.22
N ALA A 172 -19.45 -3.92 -6.92
CA ALA A 172 -20.43 -4.86 -6.40
C ALA A 172 -21.88 -4.32 -6.42
N ILE A 173 -22.11 -3.04 -6.77
CA ILE A 173 -23.45 -2.44 -6.84
C ILE A 173 -24.35 -3.23 -7.80
N LYS A 174 -25.58 -3.50 -7.35
CA LYS A 174 -26.65 -4.17 -8.11
C LYS A 174 -27.93 -3.31 -8.10
N PRO A 175 -28.77 -3.39 -9.14
CA PRO A 175 -28.57 -4.10 -10.40
C PRO A 175 -27.51 -3.46 -11.31
N LYS A 176 -27.09 -4.16 -12.37
CA LYS A 176 -26.04 -3.71 -13.31
C LYS A 176 -26.32 -2.32 -13.92
N LYS A 177 -27.60 -1.95 -14.07
CA LYS A 177 -28.02 -0.62 -14.53
C LYS A 177 -27.47 0.49 -13.63
N LEU A 178 -27.62 0.37 -12.30
CA LEU A 178 -27.10 1.36 -11.35
C LEU A 178 -25.57 1.44 -11.40
N LEU A 179 -24.90 0.29 -11.49
CA LEU A 179 -23.45 0.24 -11.64
C LEU A 179 -23.00 0.98 -12.91
N ASN A 180 -23.70 0.86 -14.04
CA ASN A 180 -23.32 1.54 -15.28
C ASN A 180 -23.39 3.08 -15.16
N GLU A 181 -24.24 3.61 -14.29
CA GLU A 181 -24.35 5.04 -14.00
C GLU A 181 -23.22 5.53 -13.08
N VAL A 182 -22.84 4.72 -12.07
CA VAL A 182 -21.77 5.07 -11.11
C VAL A 182 -20.37 4.79 -11.67
N LYS A 183 -20.21 3.74 -12.50
CA LYS A 183 -18.90 3.25 -12.99
C LYS A 183 -18.01 4.34 -13.63
N PRO A 184 -18.52 5.30 -14.42
CA PRO A 184 -17.71 6.40 -14.96
C PRO A 184 -17.02 7.26 -13.88
N TRP A 185 -17.56 7.30 -12.67
CA TRP A 185 -16.99 8.06 -11.54
C TRP A 185 -15.92 7.30 -10.75
N ILE A 186 -15.69 6.00 -11.01
CA ILE A 186 -14.70 5.21 -10.25
C ILE A 186 -13.30 5.86 -10.25
N PRO A 187 -12.71 6.27 -11.39
CA PRO A 187 -11.41 6.94 -11.37
C PRO A 187 -11.44 8.17 -10.47
N SER A 188 -12.53 8.92 -10.52
CA SER A 188 -12.68 10.14 -9.74
C SER A 188 -12.77 9.90 -8.24
N ILE A 189 -13.58 8.92 -7.85
CA ILE A 189 -13.75 8.53 -6.44
C ILE A 189 -12.42 8.00 -5.89
N CYS A 190 -11.69 7.22 -6.68
CA CYS A 190 -10.37 6.71 -6.31
C CYS A 190 -9.33 7.82 -6.14
N ASN A 191 -9.37 8.87 -6.98
CA ASN A 191 -8.48 10.03 -6.83
C ASN A 191 -8.90 10.92 -5.66
N HIS A 192 -10.20 11.06 -5.42
CA HIS A 192 -10.74 11.88 -4.34
C HIS A 192 -10.26 11.42 -2.97
N ILE A 193 -10.12 10.11 -2.72
CA ILE A 193 -9.59 9.65 -1.42
C ILE A 193 -8.12 10.04 -1.20
N TRP A 194 -7.30 10.05 -2.26
CA TRP A 194 -5.93 10.58 -2.18
C TRP A 194 -5.93 12.07 -1.88
N TYR A 195 -6.82 12.83 -2.53
CA TYR A 195 -7.00 14.25 -2.26
C TYR A 195 -7.43 14.48 -0.81
N CYS A 196 -8.42 13.75 -0.30
CA CYS A 196 -8.89 13.85 1.09
C CYS A 196 -7.72 13.67 2.07
N SER A 197 -6.95 12.60 1.87
CA SER A 197 -5.83 12.24 2.73
C SER A 197 -4.69 13.26 2.68
N ARG A 198 -4.48 13.91 1.52
CA ARG A 198 -3.50 15.00 1.35
C ARG A 198 -3.95 16.29 2.06
N GLN A 199 -5.23 16.62 1.96
CA GLN A 199 -5.78 17.87 2.51
C GLN A 199 -6.12 17.79 4.00
N ALA A 200 -6.12 16.58 4.57
CA ALA A 200 -6.45 16.34 5.96
C ALA A 200 -5.55 17.10 6.93
N ASP A 201 -4.26 17.19 6.63
CA ASP A 201 -3.27 17.90 7.46
C ASP A 201 -3.30 17.47 8.95
N GLY A 202 -3.46 16.16 9.19
CA GLY A 202 -3.60 15.59 10.53
C GLY A 202 -5.00 15.70 11.14
N ASP A 203 -5.97 16.30 10.46
CA ASP A 203 -7.35 16.43 10.93
C ASP A 203 -8.26 15.35 10.30
N SER A 204 -8.58 14.34 11.10
CA SER A 204 -9.46 13.24 10.70
C SER A 204 -10.91 13.67 10.45
N ASP A 205 -11.40 14.74 11.09
CA ASP A 205 -12.75 15.27 10.87
C ASP A 205 -12.81 16.02 9.53
N LYS A 206 -11.79 16.86 9.26
CA LYS A 206 -11.63 17.50 7.95
C LYS A 206 -11.53 16.48 6.82
N LEU A 207 -10.77 15.39 7.03
CA LEU A 207 -10.66 14.30 6.06
C LEU A 207 -12.03 13.66 5.80
N GLU A 208 -12.77 13.30 6.84
CA GLU A 208 -14.10 12.68 6.70
C GLU A 208 -15.10 13.62 6.01
N GLU A 209 -15.12 14.91 6.35
CA GLU A 209 -15.98 15.91 5.68
C GLU A 209 -15.60 16.08 4.20
N THR A 210 -14.30 16.13 3.89
CA THR A 210 -13.80 16.18 2.50
C THR A 210 -14.22 14.93 1.74
N TRP A 211 -14.16 13.74 2.36
CA TRP A 211 -14.63 12.52 1.72
C TRP A 211 -16.12 12.55 1.42
N ARG A 212 -16.94 13.04 2.37
CA ARG A 212 -18.39 13.14 2.20
C ARG A 212 -18.79 14.17 1.15
N SER A 213 -18.00 15.22 0.93
CA SER A 213 -18.26 16.24 -0.10
C SER A 213 -18.33 15.66 -1.51
N LEU A 214 -17.74 14.47 -1.74
CA LEU A 214 -17.86 13.69 -2.97
C LEU A 214 -19.32 13.54 -3.44
N LEU A 215 -20.26 13.34 -2.52
CA LEU A 215 -21.67 13.17 -2.82
C LEU A 215 -22.32 14.47 -3.33
N CYS A 216 -21.78 15.63 -2.95
CA CYS A 216 -22.18 16.90 -3.53
C CYS A 216 -21.55 17.08 -4.92
N HIS A 217 -20.23 16.86 -5.04
CA HIS A 217 -19.50 16.99 -6.30
C HIS A 217 -20.09 16.14 -7.42
N ILE A 218 -20.38 14.87 -7.16
CA ILE A 218 -20.94 13.96 -8.19
C ILE A 218 -22.32 14.42 -8.72
N SER A 219 -23.00 15.30 -7.98
CA SER A 219 -24.26 15.95 -8.38
C SER A 219 -24.11 17.40 -8.84
N ASN A 220 -22.89 17.84 -9.16
CA ASN A 220 -22.52 19.22 -9.52
C ASN A 220 -22.93 20.26 -8.47
N ARG A 221 -22.88 19.89 -7.18
CA ARG A 221 -23.07 20.82 -6.07
C ARG A 221 -21.73 21.07 -5.39
N HIS A 222 -21.37 22.35 -5.32
CA HIS A 222 -20.06 22.81 -4.86
C HIS A 222 -20.12 23.48 -3.49
N THR A 223 -21.28 23.43 -2.85
CA THR A 223 -21.50 23.81 -1.45
C THR A 223 -21.92 22.57 -0.65
N PHE A 224 -21.38 22.44 0.56
CA PHE A 224 -21.48 21.22 1.36
C PHE A 224 -22.10 21.49 2.72
N PRO A 225 -22.76 20.48 3.32
CA PRO A 225 -23.36 20.60 4.65
C PRO A 225 -22.35 20.46 5.81
N GLY A 226 -21.04 20.39 5.53
CA GLY A 226 -19.99 20.24 6.54
C GLY A 226 -19.78 21.48 7.40
N LYS A 227 -19.07 21.34 8.51
CA LYS A 227 -18.71 22.47 9.40
C LYS A 227 -17.32 23.02 9.08
N ILE A 228 -16.39 22.15 8.71
CA ILE A 228 -14.99 22.46 8.39
C ILE A 228 -14.86 22.66 6.88
N VAL A 229 -15.47 21.77 6.09
CA VAL A 229 -15.42 21.80 4.62
C VAL A 229 -16.79 22.17 4.09
N THR A 230 -16.95 23.44 3.73
CA THR A 230 -18.24 24.05 3.34
C THR A 230 -18.38 24.27 1.83
N GLN A 231 -17.27 24.30 1.09
CA GLN A 231 -17.25 24.49 -0.36
C GLN A 231 -16.02 23.84 -1.00
N CYS A 232 -16.06 23.70 -2.33
CA CYS A 232 -14.97 23.13 -3.09
C CYS A 232 -13.74 24.07 -3.13
N GLY A 233 -12.55 23.48 -3.37
CA GLY A 233 -11.27 24.21 -3.38
C GLY A 233 -10.79 24.65 -4.76
N HIS A 234 -11.56 24.37 -5.82
CA HIS A 234 -11.16 24.61 -7.20
C HIS A 234 -11.92 25.80 -7.82
N PRO A 235 -11.38 26.40 -8.89
CA PRO A 235 -12.10 27.40 -9.67
C PRO A 235 -13.36 26.82 -10.34
N PRO A 236 -14.36 27.65 -10.69
CA PRO A 236 -15.55 27.19 -11.40
C PRO A 236 -15.22 26.33 -12.62
N LEU A 237 -15.92 25.20 -12.78
CA LEU A 237 -15.75 24.32 -13.92
C LEU A 237 -16.09 25.05 -15.22
N SER A 238 -15.35 24.75 -16.28
CA SER A 238 -15.67 25.29 -17.60
C SER A 238 -17.04 24.75 -18.09
N PRO A 239 -17.77 25.49 -18.93
CA PRO A 239 -19.02 25.00 -19.52
C PRO A 239 -18.86 23.65 -20.24
N ASP A 240 -17.70 23.43 -20.85
CA ASP A 240 -17.38 22.16 -21.53
C ASP A 240 -17.21 21.00 -20.55
N ASP A 241 -16.55 21.23 -19.41
CA ASP A 241 -16.40 20.20 -18.38
C ASP A 241 -17.74 19.83 -17.75
N ILE A 242 -18.59 20.83 -17.50
CA ILE A 242 -19.94 20.62 -17.00
C ILE A 242 -20.76 19.78 -17.99
N ARG A 243 -20.63 20.04 -19.30
CA ARG A 243 -21.38 19.31 -20.34
C ARG A 243 -20.87 17.88 -20.55
N LYS A 244 -19.57 17.65 -20.43
CA LYS A 244 -18.94 16.33 -20.67
C LYS A 244 -19.16 15.35 -19.52
N LYS A 245 -19.30 15.86 -18.29
CA LYS A 245 -19.46 15.03 -17.08
C LYS A 245 -20.86 14.41 -17.00
N LYS A 246 -20.90 13.14 -16.56
CA LYS A 246 -22.14 12.37 -16.36
C LYS A 246 -22.63 12.49 -14.92
N TRP A 247 -23.10 13.67 -14.55
CA TRP A 247 -23.60 13.97 -13.21
C TRP A 247 -24.70 12.99 -12.78
N LEU A 248 -24.66 12.56 -11.52
CA LEU A 248 -25.76 11.78 -10.93
C LEU A 248 -26.80 12.74 -10.33
N LYS A 249 -28.08 12.41 -10.52
CA LYS A 249 -29.17 13.13 -9.87
C LYS A 249 -29.32 12.62 -8.43
N GLN A 250 -29.53 13.53 -7.47
CA GLN A 250 -29.60 13.16 -6.04
C GLN A 250 -30.79 12.25 -5.71
N ASP A 251 -31.88 12.36 -6.45
CA ASP A 251 -33.08 11.53 -6.34
C ASP A 251 -32.94 10.17 -7.05
N SER A 252 -31.84 9.93 -7.76
CA SER A 252 -31.63 8.68 -8.49
C SER A 252 -31.24 7.52 -7.58
N GLN A 253 -31.68 6.32 -7.96
CA GLN A 253 -31.26 5.09 -7.29
C GLN A 253 -29.75 4.84 -7.38
N ALA A 254 -29.09 5.32 -8.44
CA ALA A 254 -27.64 5.21 -8.61
C ALA A 254 -26.89 6.07 -7.57
N TYR A 255 -27.37 7.29 -7.32
CA TYR A 255 -26.86 8.17 -6.27
C TYR A 255 -27.01 7.52 -4.89
N ALA A 256 -28.21 7.06 -4.55
CA ALA A 256 -28.46 6.40 -3.27
C ALA A 256 -27.61 5.12 -3.08
N ALA A 257 -27.34 4.38 -4.16
CA ALA A 257 -26.45 3.22 -4.11
C ALA A 257 -24.99 3.60 -3.84
N LEU A 258 -24.51 4.70 -4.44
CA LEU A 258 -23.17 5.23 -4.18
C LEU A 258 -23.06 5.82 -2.77
N GLU A 259 -24.07 6.58 -2.33
CA GLU A 259 -24.16 7.14 -0.98
C GLU A 259 -23.95 6.06 0.08
N LYS A 260 -24.64 4.90 -0.04
CA LYS A 260 -24.43 3.76 0.86
C LYS A 260 -22.98 3.27 0.94
N VAL A 261 -22.21 3.38 -0.14
CA VAL A 261 -20.77 3.03 -0.15
C VAL A 261 -19.95 4.12 0.50
N VAL A 262 -20.21 5.39 0.17
CA VAL A 262 -19.47 6.56 0.70
C VAL A 262 -19.69 6.71 2.21
N THR A 263 -20.90 6.47 2.69
CA THR A 263 -21.29 6.57 4.10
C THR A 263 -21.21 5.24 4.85
N ASP A 264 -20.59 4.22 4.26
CA ASP A 264 -20.40 2.92 4.92
C ASP A 264 -19.57 3.11 6.20
N LYS A 265 -20.09 2.63 7.33
CA LYS A 265 -19.48 2.85 8.66
C LYS A 265 -18.04 2.32 8.76
N LEU A 266 -17.73 1.21 8.10
CA LEU A 266 -16.38 0.64 8.11
C LEU A 266 -15.44 1.46 7.23
N ILE A 267 -15.92 1.92 6.06
CA ILE A 267 -15.16 2.83 5.21
C ILE A 267 -14.84 4.13 5.95
N LEU A 268 -15.84 4.79 6.55
CA LEU A 268 -15.62 6.04 7.27
C LEU A 268 -14.64 5.88 8.43
N ARG A 269 -14.76 4.80 9.20
CA ARG A 269 -13.80 4.50 10.28
C ARG A 269 -12.38 4.31 9.75
N ASP A 270 -12.21 3.60 8.64
CA ASP A 270 -10.88 3.34 8.06
C ASP A 270 -10.32 4.60 7.36
N ILE A 271 -11.18 5.46 6.81
CA ILE A 271 -10.84 6.76 6.20
C ILE A 271 -10.19 7.71 7.22
N ARG A 272 -10.66 7.70 8.46
CA ARG A 272 -10.07 8.50 9.55
C ARG A 272 -8.63 8.11 9.92
N GLN A 273 -8.14 6.95 9.45
CA GLN A 273 -6.73 6.51 9.62
C GLN A 273 -5.83 6.92 8.45
N LEU A 274 -6.26 7.87 7.61
CA LEU A 274 -5.51 8.39 6.46
C LEU A 274 -5.17 9.87 6.61
N ASP A 275 -5.19 10.40 7.82
CA ASP A 275 -5.09 11.83 8.13
C ASP A 275 -3.69 12.41 7.92
N PHE A 276 -2.68 11.61 7.59
CA PHE A 276 -1.31 12.07 7.41
C PHE A 276 -0.63 11.43 6.19
N LEU A 277 -0.74 12.05 5.01
CA LEU A 277 0.09 11.66 3.88
C LEU A 277 1.43 12.41 3.87
N PRO A 278 2.58 11.73 3.96
CA PRO A 278 3.86 12.37 3.66
C PRO A 278 3.89 12.85 2.21
N HIS A 279 4.37 14.06 1.99
CA HIS A 279 4.32 14.80 0.71
C HIS A 279 4.91 14.09 -0.53
N ARG A 280 5.60 12.95 -0.39
CA ARG A 280 6.33 12.26 -1.48
C ARG A 280 5.76 10.91 -1.94
N SER A 281 4.72 10.35 -1.30
CA SER A 281 4.12 9.07 -1.74
C SER A 281 3.39 9.14 -3.10
N ILE A 282 3.36 10.31 -3.75
CA ILE A 282 2.52 10.61 -4.91
C ILE A 282 3.36 11.17 -6.06
N ARG A 283 4.38 10.43 -6.53
CA ARG A 283 5.11 10.84 -7.74
C ARG A 283 4.35 10.64 -9.05
N ASN A 284 3.13 10.07 -9.03
CA ASN A 284 2.41 9.69 -10.26
C ASN A 284 0.93 10.13 -10.36
N ILE A 285 0.44 11.08 -9.53
CA ILE A 285 -0.89 11.65 -9.75
C ILE A 285 -0.70 13.06 -10.31
N SER A 286 -0.96 13.21 -11.62
CA SER A 286 -1.09 14.52 -12.27
C SER A 286 -2.11 15.35 -11.50
N LEU A 287 -1.66 16.46 -10.91
CA LEU A 287 -2.46 17.38 -10.11
C LEU A 287 -3.70 17.88 -10.85
N HIS A 288 -3.64 17.94 -12.18
CA HIS A 288 -4.75 18.42 -12.99
C HIS A 288 -5.97 17.49 -12.89
N ASP A 289 -5.79 16.17 -12.83
CA ASP A 289 -6.91 15.23 -12.77
C ASP A 289 -7.51 15.09 -11.36
N ALA A 290 -6.78 15.48 -10.31
CA ALA A 290 -7.28 15.49 -8.93
C ALA A 290 -8.05 16.78 -8.61
N GLU A 291 -7.58 17.93 -9.12
CA GLU A 291 -8.25 19.22 -8.96
C GLU A 291 -9.51 19.37 -9.83
N ILE A 292 -9.62 18.65 -10.94
CA ILE A 292 -10.84 18.64 -11.77
C ILE A 292 -11.97 17.81 -11.10
N LEU A 293 -11.70 17.21 -9.94
CA LEU A 293 -12.63 16.37 -9.16
C LEU A 293 -12.89 16.85 -7.74
N SER A 294 -12.04 17.72 -7.21
CA SER A 294 -12.58 18.78 -6.37
C SER A 294 -13.54 19.58 -7.23
#